data_AF-A0A087T0K1-F1
#
_entry.id   AF-A0A087T0K1-F1
#
_cell.length_a   1.000
_cell.length_b   1.000
_cell.length_c   1.000
_cell.angle_alpha   90.00
_cell.angle_beta   90.00
_cell.angle_gamma   90.00
#
_symmetry.space_group_name_H-M   'P 1'
#
loop_
_entity.id
_entity.type
_entity.pdbx_description
1 polymer ?
#
loop_
_entity_poly.entity_id
_entity_poly.type
_entity_poly.pdbx_seq_one_letter_code
_entity_poly.pdbx_strand_id
1 'polypeptide(L)'
;VPRGVSFRISPTAHTDLQNGDEPVSTLTQDFHSRLDNLLRTLVHAKPHFIRCIKANNNEQPSHFDRGAVVQQIRALQVLETVNLMAG
;
A
#
# COMPACT_ATOMS: atom_id res chain seq x y z
N VAL A 1 8.39 -26.45 17.86
CA VAL A 1 7.41 -25.86 16.91
C VAL A 1 7.41 -24.35 17.12
N PRO A 2 7.81 -23.51 16.16
CA PRO A 2 7.91 -22.07 16.42
C PRO A 2 6.50 -21.48 16.52
N ARG A 3 6.13 -21.03 17.72
CA ARG A 3 4.91 -20.27 17.95
C ARG A 3 5.09 -18.89 17.31
N GLY A 4 4.11 -18.43 16.54
CA GLY A 4 4.14 -17.22 15.70
C GLY A 4 4.22 -15.88 16.42
N VAL A 5 5.09 -15.76 17.42
CA VAL A 5 5.28 -14.55 18.25
C VAL A 5 6.43 -13.65 17.77
N SER A 6 7.22 -14.11 16.80
CA SER A 6 8.49 -13.45 16.44
C SER A 6 8.36 -12.24 15.49
N PHE A 7 7.16 -11.89 15.03
CA PHE A 7 6.95 -10.78 14.08
C PHE A 7 5.77 -9.89 14.49
N ARG A 8 5.80 -9.34 15.72
CA ARG A 8 4.87 -8.27 16.12
C ARG A 8 5.60 -6.91 16.09
N ILE A 9 5.32 -6.08 15.07
CA ILE A 9 5.94 -4.75 14.92
C ILE A 9 5.18 -3.64 15.68
N SER A 10 3.97 -3.85 16.20
CA SER A 10 3.26 -2.92 17.12
C SER A 10 1.94 -3.51 17.63
N PRO A 11 1.42 -3.10 18.80
CA PRO A 11 0.19 -3.65 19.40
C PRO A 11 -1.05 -3.11 18.68
N THR A 12 -1.96 -4.00 18.29
CA THR A 12 -3.27 -3.63 17.74
C THR A 12 -4.27 -3.40 18.87
N ALA A 13 -5.08 -2.36 18.72
CA ALA A 13 -6.11 -1.96 19.66
C ALA A 13 -7.24 -3.00 19.79
N HIS A 14 -7.79 -3.06 21.00
CA HIS A 14 -8.85 -3.92 21.55
C HIS A 14 -9.87 -4.49 20.56
N THR A 15 -10.05 -5.81 20.63
CA THR A 15 -11.37 -6.45 20.63
C THR A 15 -11.50 -7.19 21.95
N ASP A 16 -12.34 -6.69 22.85
CA ASP A 16 -12.61 -7.32 24.13
C ASP A 16 -13.30 -8.67 23.92
N LEU A 17 -12.58 -9.77 24.13
CA LEU A 17 -13.17 -11.09 24.33
C LEU A 17 -12.99 -11.53 25.78
N GLN A 18 -14.08 -11.38 26.53
CA GLN A 18 -14.33 -12.10 27.77
C GLN A 18 -14.33 -13.60 27.48
N ASN A 19 -13.20 -14.27 27.71
CA ASN A 19 -13.04 -15.62 28.25
C ASN A 19 -11.68 -16.19 27.83
N GLY A 20 -10.66 -16.01 28.67
CA GLY A 20 -9.55 -16.95 28.94
C GLY A 20 -8.61 -17.44 27.81
N ASP A 21 -8.95 -17.30 26.55
CA ASP A 21 -8.12 -17.64 25.39
C ASP A 21 -8.49 -16.65 24.27
N GLU A 22 -7.78 -15.51 24.24
CA GLU A 22 -7.89 -14.50 23.19
C GLU A 22 -7.68 -15.18 21.82
N PRO A 23 -8.65 -15.12 20.89
CA PRO A 23 -8.44 -15.68 19.56
C PRO A 23 -7.24 -14.97 18.94
N VAL A 24 -6.23 -15.77 18.62
CA VAL A 24 -5.00 -15.27 18.02
C VAL A 24 -5.32 -14.73 16.64
N SER A 25 -5.39 -13.40 16.51
CA SER A 25 -5.48 -12.75 15.21
C SER A 25 -4.31 -13.17 14.33
N THR A 26 -4.60 -13.55 13.10
CA THR A 26 -3.56 -13.92 12.12
C THR A 26 -2.87 -12.66 11.59
N LEU A 27 -1.65 -12.79 11.10
CA LEU A 27 -0.94 -11.68 10.43
C LEU A 27 -1.79 -11.05 9.32
N THR A 28 -2.50 -11.88 8.55
CA THR A 28 -3.40 -11.45 7.49
C THR A 28 -4.55 -10.60 8.04
N GLN A 29 -5.19 -11.06 9.12
CA GLN A 29 -6.29 -10.33 9.77
C GLN A 29 -5.83 -8.97 10.33
N ASP A 30 -4.65 -8.92 10.95
CA ASP A 30 -4.07 -7.67 11.43
C ASP A 30 -3.74 -6.70 10.29
N PHE A 31 -3.19 -7.22 9.18
CA PHE A 31 -2.90 -6.40 7.99
C PHE A 31 -4.17 -5.83 7.36
N HIS A 32 -5.22 -6.64 7.23
CA HIS A 32 -6.53 -6.19 6.74
C HIS A 32 -7.11 -5.09 7.62
N SER A 33 -7.13 -5.28 8.95
CA SER A 33 -7.63 -4.28 9.88
C SER A 33 -6.88 -2.94 9.77
N ARG A 34 -5.54 -2.98 9.65
CA ARG A 34 -4.72 -1.77 9.47
C ARG A 34 -5.00 -1.07 8.13
N LEU A 35 -5.16 -1.84 7.05
CA LEU A 35 -5.48 -1.30 5.73
C LEU A 35 -6.87 -0.64 5.71
N ASP A 36 -7.88 -1.30 6.29
CA ASP A 36 -9.24 -0.76 6.38
C ASP A 36 -9.30 0.54 7.17
N ASN A 37 -8.56 0.61 8.28
CA ASN A 37 -8.48 1.82 9.08
C ASN A 37 -7.83 2.97 8.29
N LEU A 38 -6.75 2.71 7.55
CA LEU A 38 -6.12 3.70 6.67
C LEU A 38 -7.09 4.19 5.59
N LEU A 39 -7.79 3.26 4.91
CA LEU A 39 -8.75 3.61 3.85
C LEU A 39 -9.90 4.47 4.40
N ARG A 40 -10.43 4.15 5.59
CA ARG A 40 -11.48 4.95 6.23
C ARG A 40 -11.04 6.39 6.46
N THR A 41 -9.80 6.61 6.89
CA THR A 41 -9.24 7.96 7.04
C THR A 41 -9.11 8.67 5.70
N LEU A 42 -8.65 7.98 4.66
CA LEU A 42 -8.44 8.55 3.33
C LEU A 42 -9.75 8.93 2.63
N VAL A 43 -10.84 8.19 2.84
CA VAL A 43 -12.16 8.46 2.22
C VAL A 43 -12.75 9.81 2.66
N HIS A 44 -12.41 10.30 3.85
CA HIS A 44 -12.87 11.60 4.34
C HIS A 44 -11.99 12.77 3.89
N ALA A 45 -10.84 12.50 3.25
CA ALA A 45 -9.93 13.52 2.75
C ALA A 45 -10.27 13.94 1.31
N LYS A 46 -9.74 15.10 0.88
CA LYS A 46 -9.66 15.46 -0.54
C LYS A 46 -8.37 14.89 -1.12
N PRO A 47 -8.42 13.88 -2.02
CA PRO A 47 -7.21 13.23 -2.49
C PRO A 47 -6.46 14.09 -3.53
N HIS A 48 -5.14 14.02 -3.47
CA HIS A 48 -4.23 14.53 -4.49
C HIS A 48 -3.26 13.42 -4.88
N PHE A 49 -3.14 13.13 -6.16
CA PHE A 49 -2.35 11.99 -6.64
C PHE A 49 -1.07 12.46 -7.33
N ILE A 50 0.08 12.01 -6.82
CA ILE A 50 1.40 12.25 -7.42
C ILE A 50 1.94 10.90 -7.90
N ARG A 51 2.35 10.83 -9.18
CA ARG A 51 2.96 9.64 -9.78
C ARG A 51 4.44 9.91 -10.03
N CYS A 52 5.30 9.25 -9.27
CA CYS A 52 6.74 9.30 -9.48
C CYS A 52 7.13 8.34 -10.62
N ILE A 53 8.00 8.80 -11.52
CA ILE A 53 8.52 8.00 -12.63
C ILE A 53 10.05 8.02 -12.56
N LYS A 54 10.66 6.84 -12.52
CA LYS A 54 12.12 6.70 -12.60
C LYS A 54 12.57 6.81 -14.05
N ALA A 55 13.47 7.76 -14.34
CA ALA A 55 13.95 8.05 -15.69
C ALA A 55 14.83 6.94 -16.28
N ASN A 56 15.64 6.26 -15.46
CA ASN A 56 16.47 5.12 -15.86
C ASN A 56 16.82 4.23 -14.66
N ASN A 57 17.19 2.97 -14.92
CA ASN A 57 17.54 2.01 -13.86
C ASN A 57 18.96 2.13 -13.34
N ASN A 58 19.85 2.80 -14.07
CA ASN A 58 21.27 2.89 -13.77
C ASN A 58 21.63 4.13 -12.95
N GLU A 59 20.63 4.89 -12.50
CA GLU A 59 20.76 6.12 -11.70
C GLU A 59 21.65 7.18 -12.38
N GLN A 60 21.70 7.16 -13.71
CA GLN A 60 22.54 8.08 -14.48
C GLN A 60 21.82 9.42 -14.67
N PRO A 61 22.49 10.55 -14.37
CA PRO A 61 21.92 11.87 -14.63
C PRO A 61 21.76 12.07 -16.14
N SER A 62 20.71 12.80 -16.53
CA SER A 62 20.44 13.16 -17.92
C SER A 62 20.27 11.98 -18.89
N HIS A 63 20.05 10.76 -18.36
CA HIS A 63 19.76 9.58 -19.16
C HIS A 63 18.28 9.20 -19.05
N PHE A 64 17.62 9.01 -20.19
CA PHE A 64 16.21 8.62 -20.25
C PHE A 64 16.07 7.26 -20.93
N ASP A 65 15.63 6.28 -20.16
CA ASP A 65 15.29 4.95 -20.66
C ASP A 65 13.79 4.89 -20.98
N ARG A 66 13.49 4.98 -22.28
CA ARG A 66 12.12 4.91 -22.79
C ARG A 66 11.43 3.59 -22.42
N GLY A 67 12.14 2.48 -22.43
CA GLY A 67 11.56 1.16 -22.12
C GLY A 67 11.09 1.09 -20.68
N ALA A 68 11.97 1.48 -19.75
CA ALA A 68 11.66 1.52 -18.32
C ALA A 68 10.52 2.49 -18.00
N VAL A 69 10.49 3.67 -18.64
CA VAL A 69 9.45 4.67 -18.40
C VAL A 69 8.10 4.24 -18.96
N VAL A 70 8.04 3.67 -20.17
CA VAL A 70 6.77 3.16 -20.75
C VAL A 70 6.19 2.03 -19.90
N GLN A 71 7.03 1.13 -19.37
CA GLN A 71 6.57 0.07 -18.48
C GLN A 71 5.93 0.65 -17.20
N GLN A 72 6.54 1.67 -16.60
CA GLN A 72 5.99 2.35 -15.42
C GLN A 72 4.66 3.06 -15.74
N ILE A 73 4.60 3.79 -16.87
CA ILE A 73 3.36 4.47 -17.32
C ILE A 73 2.20 3.48 -17.46
N ARG A 74 2.46 2.29 -18.00
CA ARG A 74 1.46 1.21 -18.13
C ARG A 74 1.07 0.62 -16.77
N ALA A 75 2.06 0.24 -15.96
CA ALA A 75 1.82 -0.37 -14.66
C ALA A 75 1.09 0.57 -13.67
N LEU A 76 1.34 1.88 -13.78
CA LEU A 76 0.67 2.91 -12.98
C LEU A 76 -0.62 3.44 -13.62
N GLN A 77 -1.01 2.91 -14.78
CA GLN A 77 -2.21 3.32 -15.55
C GLN A 77 -2.31 4.84 -15.76
N VAL A 78 -1.17 5.51 -15.99
CA VAL A 78 -1.14 6.98 -16.09
C VAL A 78 -1.98 7.47 -17.26
N LEU A 79 -1.86 6.84 -18.43
CA LEU A 79 -2.62 7.23 -19.63
C LEU A 79 -4.13 7.02 -19.46
N GLU A 80 -4.51 5.90 -18.84
CA GLU A 80 -5.92 5.60 -18.57
C GLU A 80 -6.51 6.60 -17.58
N THR A 81 -5.78 6.93 -16.52
CA THR A 81 -6.17 7.96 -15.55
C THR A 81 -6.33 9.33 -16.23
N VAL A 82 -5.40 9.72 -17.09
CA VAL A 82 -5.49 10.99 -17.84
C VAL A 82 -6.71 11.01 -18.75
N ASN A 83 -7.00 9.92 -19.46
CA ASN A 83 -8.18 9.82 -20.32
C ASN A 83 -9.49 9.93 -19.52
N LEU A 84 -9.56 9.34 -18.32
CA LEU A 84 -10.72 9.45 -17.44
C LEU A 84 -10.92 10.87 -16.87
N MET A 85 -9.83 11.63 -16.68
CA MET A 85 -9.90 13.01 -16.16
C MET A 85 -10.09 14.07 -17.25
N ALA A 86 -9.78 13.75 -18.50
CA ALA A 86 -9.89 14.67 -19.64
C ALA A 86 -11.28 14.66 -20.30
N GLY A 87 -12.11 13.65 -20.00
CA GLY A 87 -13.53 13.58 -20.37
C GLY A 87 -14.42 14.09 -19.26
#